data_AF-A0AAJ6QXN2-F1
#
_entry.id   AF-A0AAJ6QXN2-F1
#
_cell.length_a   1.000
_cell.length_b   1.000
_cell.length_c   1.000
_cell.angle_alpha   90.00
_cell.angle_beta   90.00
_cell.angle_gamma   90.00
#
_symmetry.space_group_name_H-M   'P 1'
#
loop_
_entity.id
_entity.type
_entity.pdbx_description
1 polymer ?
#
loop_
_entity_poly.entity_id
_entity_poly.type
_entity_poly.pdbx_seq_one_letter_code
_entity_poly.pdbx_strand_id
1 'polypeptide(L)'
;MSKTASSQRGSGWSRGGSQAQFQGKYMASNPSNVLSFTLNRTVNLYPLTNYTFGTKEALYEKDPSVPARFQRMREEFEKIGMRRSVEGVLLVHEHGLPHVLLLQLGTTFFKLPGGELNPGEDEVEGLKRLMSETLGRQDGVKQEWTIEDTVGNWWRPNFEPAQYPYILPHITKPKEHKRLFLVQLPEKALFAVPKNYKLVAAPLFELYDNSQGYGPIISSLPQTLSRFNFIYL
;
A
#
# COMPACT_ATOMS: atom_id res chain seq x y z
N MET A 1 -19.51 -57.93 -37.19
CA MET A 1 -20.16 -56.62 -36.94
C MET A 1 -19.65 -56.07 -35.61
N SER A 2 -19.61 -54.73 -35.52
CA SER A 2 -19.20 -53.86 -34.39
C SER A 2 -17.72 -53.81 -33.99
N LYS A 3 -17.00 -52.83 -34.56
CA LYS A 3 -15.83 -52.20 -33.93
C LYS A 3 -16.32 -51.03 -33.09
N THR A 4 -16.03 -51.04 -31.79
CA THR A 4 -16.29 -49.98 -30.82
C THR A 4 -15.26 -48.85 -30.99
N ALA A 5 -15.74 -47.63 -31.20
CA ALA A 5 -14.91 -46.42 -31.30
C ALA A 5 -14.85 -45.74 -29.92
N SER A 6 -13.64 -45.51 -29.39
CA SER A 6 -13.40 -44.67 -28.21
C SER A 6 -12.86 -43.31 -28.66
N SER A 7 -13.70 -42.29 -28.53
CA SER A 7 -13.41 -40.87 -28.76
C SER A 7 -12.39 -40.34 -27.74
N GLN A 8 -11.24 -39.85 -28.22
CA GLN A 8 -10.36 -38.98 -27.45
C GLN A 8 -10.98 -37.58 -27.37
N ARG A 9 -11.24 -37.09 -26.16
CA ARG A 9 -11.63 -35.70 -25.90
C ARG A 9 -10.37 -34.84 -25.77
N GLY A 10 -10.06 -34.08 -26.81
CA GLY A 10 -9.09 -32.98 -26.72
C GLY A 10 -9.72 -31.78 -26.03
N SER A 11 -9.15 -31.35 -24.91
CA SER A 11 -9.48 -30.08 -24.25
C SER A 11 -8.64 -28.96 -24.85
N GLY A 12 -9.22 -28.14 -25.72
CA GLY A 12 -8.60 -26.94 -26.27
C GLY A 12 -9.58 -25.76 -26.26
N TRP A 13 -9.13 -24.60 -25.79
CA TRP A 13 -9.91 -23.36 -25.78
C TRP A 13 -10.38 -22.93 -27.18
N SER A 14 -11.62 -22.43 -27.27
CA SER A 14 -12.28 -22.02 -28.50
C SER A 14 -11.53 -20.87 -29.19
N ARG A 15 -11.03 -21.09 -30.40
CA ARG A 15 -10.53 -20.01 -31.28
C ARG A 15 -11.72 -19.32 -31.94
N GLY A 16 -12.03 -18.10 -31.49
CA GLY A 16 -13.04 -17.24 -32.09
C GLY A 16 -12.67 -16.81 -33.51
N GLY A 17 -13.65 -16.84 -34.40
CA GLY A 17 -13.50 -16.51 -35.82
C GLY A 17 -13.25 -15.04 -36.12
N SER A 18 -12.66 -14.81 -37.28
CA SER A 18 -12.27 -13.53 -37.88
C SER A 18 -13.45 -12.55 -38.06
N GLN A 19 -13.38 -11.38 -37.44
CA GLN A 19 -14.24 -10.22 -37.74
C GLN A 19 -13.52 -9.19 -38.62
N ALA A 20 -14.26 -8.65 -39.58
CA ALA A 20 -13.82 -7.73 -40.61
C ALA A 20 -13.40 -6.35 -40.06
N GLN A 21 -12.33 -5.77 -40.63
CA GLN A 21 -11.82 -4.44 -40.29
C GLN A 21 -12.68 -3.34 -40.91
N PHE A 22 -13.28 -2.49 -40.06
CA PHE A 22 -13.85 -1.21 -40.44
C PHE A 22 -12.78 -0.12 -40.30
N GLN A 23 -12.44 0.58 -41.40
CA GLN A 23 -11.41 1.62 -41.42
C GLN A 23 -12.06 3.01 -41.30
N GLY A 24 -12.20 3.50 -40.07
CA GLY A 24 -12.56 4.89 -39.77
C GLY A 24 -11.48 5.53 -38.91
N LYS A 25 -10.76 6.53 -39.43
CA LYS A 25 -9.73 7.27 -38.67
C LYS A 25 -10.40 8.25 -37.72
N TYR A 26 -10.54 7.86 -36.45
CA TYR A 26 -10.75 8.81 -35.36
C TYR A 26 -9.39 9.38 -34.92
N MET A 27 -9.28 10.70 -34.81
CA MET A 27 -8.14 11.37 -34.18
C MET A 27 -8.08 10.93 -32.71
N ALA A 28 -7.25 9.93 -32.41
CA ALA A 28 -7.02 9.46 -31.05
C ALA A 28 -6.04 10.41 -30.34
N SER A 29 -6.47 11.03 -29.25
CA SER A 29 -5.54 11.45 -28.18
C SER A 29 -4.74 10.20 -27.79
N ASN A 30 -3.40 10.25 -27.89
CA ASN A 30 -2.54 9.06 -27.89
C ASN A 30 -2.73 8.21 -26.60
N PRO A 31 -3.53 7.12 -26.62
CA PRO A 31 -3.88 6.35 -25.42
C PRO A 31 -2.71 5.51 -24.91
N SER A 32 -1.66 5.38 -25.72
CA SER A 32 -0.49 4.56 -25.47
C SER A 32 0.29 4.99 -24.24
N ASN A 33 0.34 6.29 -23.92
CA ASN A 33 1.07 6.77 -22.74
C ASN A 33 0.35 6.42 -21.43
N VAL A 34 -0.98 6.55 -21.38
CA VAL A 34 -1.76 6.24 -20.16
C VAL A 34 -1.81 4.73 -19.93
N LEU A 35 -1.93 3.93 -21.00
CA LEU A 35 -1.86 2.46 -20.93
C LEU A 35 -0.45 1.96 -20.54
N SER A 36 0.60 2.67 -20.94
CA SER A 36 1.98 2.33 -20.55
C SER A 36 2.19 2.45 -19.04
N PHE A 37 1.66 3.51 -18.41
CA PHE A 37 1.74 3.71 -16.96
C PHE A 37 0.97 2.66 -16.15
N THR A 38 -0.13 2.10 -16.68
CA THR A 38 -0.88 1.03 -16.01
C THR A 38 -0.29 -0.36 -16.24
N LEU A 39 0.41 -0.59 -17.36
CA LEU A 39 1.07 -1.87 -17.64
C LEU A 39 2.43 -2.03 -16.97
N ASN A 40 3.30 -1.02 -17.07
CA ASN A 40 4.69 -1.08 -16.64
C ASN A 40 5.03 0.16 -15.83
N ARG A 41 4.71 0.13 -14.54
CA ARG A 41 4.97 1.26 -13.66
C ARG A 41 6.39 1.22 -13.12
N THR A 42 7.24 2.11 -13.65
CA THR A 42 8.62 2.26 -13.22
C THR A 42 8.73 3.09 -11.94
N VAL A 43 9.52 2.61 -10.98
CA VAL A 43 9.74 3.25 -9.67
C VAL A 43 11.25 3.28 -9.41
N ASN A 44 11.77 4.46 -9.08
CA ASN A 44 13.19 4.62 -8.79
C ASN A 44 13.44 4.33 -7.31
N LEU A 45 14.38 3.43 -7.03
CA LEU A 45 14.85 3.13 -5.68
C LEU A 45 16.27 3.66 -5.55
N TYR A 46 16.56 4.29 -4.42
CA TYR A 46 17.90 4.77 -4.09
C TYR A 46 18.48 3.98 -2.91
N PRO A 47 19.80 3.97 -2.73
CA PRO A 47 20.45 3.21 -1.66
C PRO A 47 19.99 3.67 -0.29
N LEU A 48 19.84 2.75 0.67
CA LEU A 48 19.49 3.06 2.05
C LEU A 48 20.43 4.12 2.66
N THR A 49 21.72 4.08 2.30
CA THR A 49 22.74 5.04 2.74
C THR A 49 22.50 6.49 2.30
N ASN A 50 21.61 6.74 1.32
CA ASN A 50 21.25 8.10 0.90
C ASN A 50 20.30 8.79 1.89
N TYR A 51 19.70 8.03 2.80
CA TYR A 51 18.71 8.53 3.74
C TYR A 51 19.32 8.64 5.14
N THR A 52 19.11 9.80 5.76
CA THR A 52 19.57 10.04 7.14
C THR A 52 18.39 10.02 8.10
N PHE A 53 18.59 9.42 9.28
CA PHE A 53 17.57 9.26 10.29
C PHE A 53 17.92 10.09 11.52
N GLY A 54 17.29 11.25 11.64
CA GLY A 54 17.32 12.07 12.85
C GLY A 54 16.25 11.61 13.84
N THR A 55 16.34 12.09 15.07
CA THR A 55 15.35 11.85 16.12
C THR A 55 14.53 13.10 16.40
N LYS A 56 13.26 12.94 16.79
CA LYS A 56 12.39 13.99 17.30
C LYS A 56 11.58 13.53 18.50
N GLU A 57 10.73 14.42 19.02
CA GLU A 57 9.87 14.10 20.15
C GLU A 57 8.96 12.89 19.89
N ALA A 58 8.62 12.21 20.99
CA ALA A 58 7.82 10.98 20.92
C ALA A 58 6.43 11.26 20.33
N LEU A 59 5.97 10.34 19.49
CA LEU A 59 4.62 10.36 18.92
C LEU A 59 3.80 9.26 19.59
N TYR A 60 2.82 9.67 20.39
CA TYR A 60 1.95 8.73 21.10
C TYR A 60 0.70 8.41 20.28
N GLU A 61 0.27 7.15 20.37
CA GLU A 61 -1.00 6.72 19.79
C GLU A 61 -2.18 7.41 20.48
N LYS A 62 -3.24 7.68 19.71
CA LYS A 62 -4.48 8.27 20.26
C LYS A 62 -5.13 7.38 21.32
N ASP A 63 -5.05 6.07 21.13
CA ASP A 63 -5.75 5.09 21.95
C ASP A 63 -4.77 4.41 22.93
N PRO A 64 -5.04 4.43 24.25
CA PRO A 64 -4.14 3.84 25.24
C PRO A 64 -4.18 2.31 25.23
N SER A 65 -5.18 1.70 24.58
CA SER A 65 -5.35 0.25 24.53
C SER A 65 -6.18 -0.18 23.32
N VAL A 66 -6.11 -1.47 22.97
CA VAL A 66 -6.92 -2.07 21.90
C VAL A 66 -8.43 -1.94 22.16
N PRO A 67 -8.95 -2.18 23.39
CA PRO A 67 -10.35 -1.91 23.71
C PRO A 67 -10.75 -0.45 23.49
N ALA A 68 -9.92 0.51 23.95
CA ALA A 68 -10.20 1.94 23.77
C ALA A 68 -10.27 2.32 22.28
N ARG A 69 -9.38 1.75 21.45
CA ARG A 69 -9.40 1.93 19.99
C ARG A 69 -10.72 1.50 19.36
N PHE A 70 -11.23 0.32 19.73
CA PHE A 70 -12.50 -0.17 19.18
C PHE A 70 -13.71 0.58 19.75
N GLN A 71 -13.63 1.07 20.99
CA GLN A 71 -14.67 1.91 21.57
C GLN A 71 -14.78 3.25 20.80
N ARG A 72 -13.66 3.95 20.62
CA ARG A 72 -13.63 5.17 19.79
C ARG A 72 -14.10 4.92 18.36
N MET A 73 -13.73 3.77 17.78
CA MET A 73 -14.19 3.40 16.43
C MET A 73 -15.72 3.25 16.36
N ARG A 74 -16.38 2.71 17.39
CA ARG A 74 -17.86 2.66 17.46
C ARG A 74 -18.46 4.05 17.51
N GLU A 75 -17.96 4.89 18.41
CA GLU A 75 -18.46 6.26 18.63
C GLU A 75 -18.29 7.15 17.39
N GLU A 76 -17.16 7.04 16.69
CA GLU A 76 -16.93 7.75 15.42
C GLU A 76 -17.83 7.19 14.31
N PHE A 77 -18.02 5.87 14.25
CA PHE A 77 -18.84 5.25 13.23
C PHE A 77 -20.30 5.72 13.28
N GLU A 78 -20.84 5.93 14.47
CA GLU A 78 -22.19 6.49 14.66
C GLU A 78 -22.31 7.93 14.17
N LYS A 79 -21.23 8.72 14.26
CA LYS A 79 -21.24 10.16 13.95
C LYS A 79 -20.91 10.47 12.50
N ILE A 80 -19.88 9.82 11.96
CA ILE A 80 -19.29 10.14 10.65
C ILE A 80 -19.20 8.94 9.70
N GLY A 81 -19.68 7.76 10.13
CA GLY A 81 -19.67 6.55 9.32
C GLY A 81 -18.32 5.84 9.26
N MET A 82 -18.04 5.18 8.13
CA MET A 82 -16.84 4.36 7.96
C MET A 82 -15.55 5.17 8.18
N ARG A 83 -14.68 4.68 9.08
CA ARG A 83 -13.34 5.26 9.27
C ARG A 83 -12.53 5.11 7.99
N ARG A 84 -11.84 6.18 7.58
CA ARG A 84 -10.91 6.18 6.43
C ARG A 84 -9.48 6.30 6.94
N SER A 85 -8.62 5.39 6.50
CA SER A 85 -7.20 5.36 6.88
C SER A 85 -6.31 5.23 5.66
N VAL A 86 -5.15 5.88 5.71
CA VAL A 86 -4.16 5.86 4.63
C VAL A 86 -2.79 5.50 5.18
N GLU A 87 -2.05 4.67 4.46
CA GLU A 87 -0.70 4.24 4.81
C GLU A 87 0.24 4.39 3.61
N GLY A 88 1.45 4.89 3.87
CA GLY A 88 2.49 5.10 2.88
C GLY A 88 3.50 3.95 2.89
N VAL A 89 3.75 3.36 1.71
CA VAL A 89 4.80 2.38 1.46
C VAL A 89 6.00 3.12 0.86
N LEU A 90 7.08 3.23 1.63
CA LEU A 90 8.33 3.83 1.18
C LEU A 90 9.34 2.73 0.90
N LEU A 91 10.01 2.84 -0.23
CA LEU A 91 10.98 1.85 -0.69
C LEU A 91 12.36 2.48 -0.84
N VAL A 92 13.36 1.70 -0.43
CA VAL A 92 14.78 1.94 -0.66
C VAL A 92 15.39 0.65 -1.19
N HIS A 93 16.66 0.66 -1.57
CA HIS A 93 17.37 -0.58 -1.80
C HIS A 93 18.67 -0.67 -1.03
N GLU A 94 19.10 -1.90 -0.77
CA GLU A 94 20.43 -2.21 -0.28
C GLU A 94 20.90 -3.45 -1.04
N HIS A 95 22.10 -3.37 -1.65
CA HIS A 95 22.65 -4.43 -2.49
C HIS A 95 21.73 -4.90 -3.64
N GLY A 96 20.95 -3.98 -4.23
CA GLY A 96 20.01 -4.31 -5.31
C GLY A 96 18.76 -5.06 -4.85
N LEU A 97 18.50 -5.09 -3.53
CA LEU A 97 17.29 -5.68 -2.95
C LEU A 97 16.34 -4.59 -2.45
N PRO A 98 15.06 -4.60 -2.82
CA PRO A 98 14.08 -3.64 -2.34
C PRO A 98 13.76 -3.89 -0.87
N HIS A 99 13.74 -2.81 -0.09
CA HIS A 99 13.40 -2.80 1.33
C HIS A 99 12.25 -1.82 1.57
N VAL A 100 11.29 -2.23 2.41
CA VAL A 100 10.19 -1.38 2.88
C VAL A 100 10.62 -0.69 4.19
N LEU A 101 10.45 0.63 4.28
CA LEU A 101 10.65 1.34 5.53
C LEU A 101 9.46 1.14 6.47
N LEU A 102 9.70 0.63 7.68
CA LEU A 102 8.70 0.33 8.70
C LEU A 102 9.02 1.02 10.02
N LEU A 103 7.99 1.49 10.71
CA LEU A 103 8.07 1.98 12.09
C LEU A 103 7.96 0.79 13.04
N GLN A 104 9.03 0.51 13.77
CA GLN A 104 9.07 -0.50 14.82
C GLN A 104 8.79 0.15 16.19
N LEU A 105 7.83 -0.42 16.93
CA LEU A 105 7.51 -0.07 18.32
C LEU A 105 7.78 -1.29 19.20
N GLY A 106 8.72 -1.17 20.15
CA GLY A 106 9.17 -2.34 20.91
C GLY A 106 9.86 -3.36 20.01
N THR A 107 9.65 -4.66 20.25
CA THR A 107 10.36 -5.74 19.54
C THR A 107 9.59 -6.32 18.36
N THR A 108 8.27 -6.53 18.49
CA THR A 108 7.47 -7.33 17.55
C THR A 108 6.35 -6.54 16.86
N PHE A 109 6.29 -5.22 17.02
CA PHE A 109 5.21 -4.43 16.46
C PHE A 109 5.72 -3.49 15.37
N PHE A 110 5.21 -3.69 14.16
CA PHE A 110 5.61 -2.94 12.97
C PHE A 110 4.40 -2.24 12.35
N LYS A 111 4.62 -1.02 11.87
CA LYS A 111 3.62 -0.20 11.19
C LYS A 111 4.19 0.47 9.94
N LEU A 112 3.32 0.68 8.96
CA LEU A 112 3.57 1.67 7.91
C LEU A 112 3.29 3.08 8.46
N PRO A 113 4.04 4.11 8.04
CA PRO A 113 3.70 5.49 8.36
C PRO A 113 2.37 5.86 7.69
N GLY A 114 1.50 6.55 8.42
CA GLY A 114 0.13 6.79 8.00
C GLY A 114 -0.78 7.03 9.18
N GLY A 115 -2.09 6.91 8.96
CA GLY A 115 -3.07 7.15 10.02
C GLY A 115 -4.48 7.41 9.50
N GLU A 116 -5.25 8.09 10.34
CA GLU A 116 -6.67 8.37 10.11
C GLU A 116 -6.84 9.71 9.39
N LEU A 117 -7.73 9.72 8.40
CA LEU A 117 -8.14 10.94 7.71
C LEU A 117 -9.19 11.70 8.51
N ASN A 118 -9.16 13.01 8.39
CA ASN A 118 -10.25 13.86 8.88
C ASN A 118 -11.52 13.67 8.00
N PRO A 119 -12.71 13.97 8.53
CA PRO A 119 -13.94 13.96 7.73
C PRO A 119 -13.81 14.88 6.50
N GLY A 120 -14.12 14.36 5.31
CA GLY A 120 -14.01 15.10 4.05
C GLY A 120 -12.58 15.35 3.56
N GLU A 121 -11.54 14.97 4.30
CA GLU A 121 -10.15 15.12 3.86
C GLU A 121 -9.87 14.22 2.65
N ASP A 122 -9.09 14.76 1.70
CA ASP A 122 -8.56 14.02 0.57
C ASP A 122 -7.51 13.00 1.02
N GLU A 123 -7.49 11.83 0.39
CA GLU A 123 -6.63 10.73 0.81
C GLU A 123 -5.15 11.01 0.56
N VAL A 124 -4.82 11.66 -0.56
CA VAL A 124 -3.44 11.98 -0.94
C VAL A 124 -2.92 13.07 -0.04
N GLU A 125 -3.66 14.17 0.10
CA GLU A 125 -3.26 15.29 0.96
C GLU A 125 -3.22 14.90 2.44
N GLY A 126 -4.17 14.07 2.89
CA GLY A 126 -4.16 13.51 4.24
C GLY A 126 -2.95 12.61 4.48
N LEU A 127 -2.56 11.78 3.50
CA LEU A 127 -1.33 10.98 3.61
C LEU A 127 -0.09 11.88 3.69
N LYS A 128 0.03 12.92 2.85
CA LYS A 128 1.15 13.89 2.93
C LYS A 128 1.24 14.55 4.30
N ARG A 129 0.10 14.95 4.88
CA ARG A 129 0.03 15.48 6.25
C ARG A 129 0.54 14.46 7.27
N LEU A 130 0.03 13.23 7.24
CA LEU A 130 0.40 12.15 8.17
C LEU A 130 1.87 11.74 8.04
N MET A 131 2.41 11.71 6.82
CA MET A 131 3.82 11.48 6.54
C MET A 131 4.70 12.59 7.12
N SER A 132 4.29 13.84 6.98
CA SER A 132 5.00 15.00 7.54
C SER A 132 4.94 15.00 9.07
N GLU A 133 3.78 14.67 9.65
CA GLU A 133 3.61 14.52 11.11
C GLU A 133 4.51 13.41 11.66
N THR A 134 4.60 12.29 10.96
CA THR A 134 5.32 11.10 11.44
C THR A 134 6.82 11.18 11.19
N LEU A 135 7.26 11.57 9.99
CA LEU A 135 8.67 11.52 9.55
C LEU A 135 9.25 12.88 9.12
N GLY A 136 8.43 13.93 9.05
CA GLY A 136 8.86 15.26 8.65
C GLY A 136 9.74 15.96 9.69
N ARG A 137 10.63 16.82 9.18
CA ARG A 137 11.61 17.60 9.96
C ARG A 137 10.93 18.70 10.78
N GLN A 138 11.55 19.07 11.90
CA GLN A 138 11.08 20.15 12.79
C GLN A 138 11.81 21.48 12.59
N ASP A 139 12.80 21.52 11.71
CA ASP A 139 13.63 22.70 11.41
C ASP A 139 12.98 23.67 10.39
N GLY A 140 11.69 23.50 10.12
CA GLY A 140 10.93 24.33 9.18
C GLY A 140 11.10 23.95 7.70
N VAL A 141 11.99 23.02 7.36
CA VAL A 141 12.11 22.51 5.99
C VAL A 141 10.98 21.53 5.71
N LYS A 142 10.03 21.94 4.87
CA LYS A 142 8.93 21.07 4.44
C LYS A 142 9.46 20.01 3.48
N GLN A 143 9.28 18.75 3.85
CA GLN A 143 9.51 17.62 2.96
C GLN A 143 8.33 17.49 2.00
N GLU A 144 8.61 17.52 0.70
CA GLU A 144 7.60 17.20 -0.31
C GLU A 144 7.49 15.67 -0.43
N TRP A 145 6.25 15.18 -0.49
CA TRP A 145 5.92 13.75 -0.59
C TRP A 145 5.21 13.49 -1.91
N THR A 146 5.83 12.68 -2.76
CA THR A 146 5.24 12.28 -4.05
C THR A 146 4.49 10.98 -3.88
N ILE A 147 3.15 11.05 -3.91
CA ILE A 147 2.27 9.88 -3.82
C ILE A 147 2.00 9.39 -5.26
N GLU A 148 2.60 8.27 -5.65
CA GLU A 148 2.60 7.81 -7.04
C GLU A 148 1.41 6.93 -7.40
N ASP A 149 1.11 5.94 -6.56
CA ASP A 149 0.26 4.82 -6.93
C ASP A 149 -0.51 4.25 -5.74
N THR A 150 -1.70 3.70 -6.01
CA THR A 150 -2.38 2.84 -5.03
C THR A 150 -1.79 1.44 -5.07
N VAL A 151 -1.40 0.93 -3.90
CA VAL A 151 -0.82 -0.42 -3.72
C VAL A 151 -1.89 -1.43 -3.36
N GLY A 152 -2.88 -1.04 -2.55
CA GLY A 152 -3.94 -1.95 -2.14
C GLY A 152 -5.00 -1.29 -1.27
N ASN A 153 -6.09 -2.02 -1.06
CA ASN A 153 -7.19 -1.61 -0.21
C ASN A 153 -7.54 -2.74 0.75
N TRP A 154 -7.87 -2.38 1.99
CA TRP A 154 -8.24 -3.31 3.06
C TRP A 154 -9.48 -2.81 3.77
N TRP A 155 -10.37 -3.73 4.13
CA TRP A 155 -11.63 -3.43 4.80
C TRP A 155 -11.72 -4.19 6.11
N ARG A 156 -12.19 -3.47 7.13
CA ARG A 156 -12.56 -4.05 8.43
C ARG A 156 -14.08 -4.19 8.48
N PRO A 157 -14.64 -5.41 8.55
CA PRO A 157 -16.09 -5.59 8.53
C PRO A 157 -16.75 -5.23 9.88
N ASN A 158 -16.06 -5.51 10.99
CA ASN A 158 -16.58 -5.40 12.37
C ASN A 158 -15.64 -4.57 13.26
N PHE A 159 -16.05 -4.26 14.48
CA PHE A 159 -15.20 -3.59 15.48
C PHE A 159 -14.25 -4.57 16.16
N GLU A 160 -13.47 -5.27 15.34
CA GLU A 160 -12.57 -6.37 15.69
C GLU A 160 -11.28 -6.31 14.86
N PRO A 161 -10.18 -6.99 15.25
CA PRO A 161 -8.88 -6.88 14.57
C PRO A 161 -8.82 -7.31 13.10
N ALA A 162 -9.68 -8.23 12.67
CA ALA A 162 -9.64 -8.82 11.33
C ALA A 162 -9.86 -7.79 10.21
N GLN A 163 -9.05 -7.88 9.16
CA GLN A 163 -9.11 -7.04 7.95
C GLN A 163 -8.93 -7.91 6.71
N TYR A 164 -9.57 -7.53 5.60
CA TYR A 164 -9.60 -8.31 4.37
C TYR A 164 -9.29 -7.43 3.16
N PRO A 165 -8.59 -7.94 2.13
CA PRO A 165 -8.27 -7.19 0.92
C PRO A 165 -9.45 -7.08 -0.06
N TYR A 166 -10.68 -7.31 0.42
CA TYR A 166 -11.95 -7.18 -0.29
C TYR A 166 -13.07 -6.95 0.73
N ILE A 167 -14.21 -6.46 0.27
CA ILE A 167 -15.42 -6.37 1.09
C ILE A 167 -16.05 -7.76 1.17
N LEU A 168 -16.22 -8.30 2.38
CA LEU A 168 -16.82 -9.63 2.58
C LEU A 168 -18.28 -9.68 2.08
N PRO A 169 -18.77 -10.86 1.66
CA PRO A 169 -20.18 -11.06 1.33
C PRO A 169 -21.11 -10.59 2.45
N HIS A 170 -22.24 -9.98 2.07
CA HIS A 170 -23.27 -9.45 2.98
C HIS A 170 -22.85 -8.28 3.89
N ILE A 171 -21.58 -7.84 3.86
CA ILE A 171 -21.13 -6.64 4.56
C ILE A 171 -21.39 -5.41 3.70
N THR A 172 -22.47 -4.69 4.01
CA THR A 172 -22.83 -3.43 3.34
C THR A 172 -22.23 -2.19 3.98
N LYS A 173 -21.79 -2.29 5.24
CA LYS A 173 -21.28 -1.18 6.06
C LYS A 173 -20.00 -1.59 6.82
N PRO A 174 -18.85 -1.68 6.14
CA PRO A 174 -17.56 -1.91 6.81
C PRO A 174 -17.23 -0.75 7.77
N LYS A 175 -16.48 -1.03 8.83
CA LYS A 175 -16.15 -0.08 9.90
C LYS A 175 -14.92 0.77 9.59
N GLU A 176 -14.00 0.22 8.81
CA GLU A 176 -12.78 0.90 8.37
C GLU A 176 -12.48 0.50 6.92
N HIS A 177 -12.10 1.48 6.10
CA HIS A 177 -11.45 1.27 4.82
C HIS A 177 -10.06 1.89 4.88
N LYS A 178 -9.05 1.06 4.67
CA LYS A 178 -7.64 1.41 4.69
C LYS A 178 -7.08 1.32 3.27
N ARG A 179 -6.44 2.39 2.80
CA ARG A 179 -5.79 2.46 1.49
C ARG A 179 -4.28 2.60 1.64
N LEU A 180 -3.54 1.82 0.87
CA LEU A 180 -2.07 1.86 0.85
C LEU A 180 -1.62 2.56 -0.42
N PHE A 181 -0.65 3.45 -0.28
CA PHE A 181 -0.06 4.19 -1.39
C PHE A 181 1.45 4.00 -1.46
N LEU A 182 1.99 3.92 -2.66
CA LEU A 182 3.42 3.99 -2.90
C LEU A 182 3.87 5.45 -2.82
N VAL A 183 4.85 5.74 -1.97
CA VAL A 183 5.44 7.07 -1.83
C VAL A 183 6.83 7.06 -2.45
N GLN A 184 7.02 7.79 -3.55
CA GLN A 184 8.31 7.90 -4.21
C GLN A 184 9.22 8.82 -3.40
N LEU A 185 10.33 8.26 -2.95
CA LEU A 185 11.37 9.02 -2.26
C LEU A 185 12.25 9.78 -3.26
N PRO A 186 12.72 10.99 -2.91
CA PRO A 186 13.78 11.65 -3.66
C PRO A 186 15.10 10.89 -3.50
N GLU A 187 16.11 11.27 -4.28
CA GLU A 187 17.45 10.66 -4.23
C GLU A 187 18.05 10.70 -2.82
N LYS A 188 17.83 11.78 -2.07
CA LYS A 188 18.31 11.97 -0.70
C LYS A 188 17.22 12.63 0.13
N ALA A 189 17.03 12.17 1.36
CA ALA A 189 16.14 12.80 2.33
C ALA A 189 16.65 12.62 3.76
N LEU A 190 16.20 13.50 4.65
CA LEU A 190 16.39 13.37 6.09
C LEU A 190 15.02 13.13 6.74
N PHE A 191 14.88 12.01 7.44
CA PHE A 191 13.68 11.69 8.21
C PHE A 191 13.90 12.02 9.68
N ALA A 192 12.94 12.70 10.30
CA ALA A 192 12.95 12.91 11.75
C ALA A 192 11.97 11.91 12.39
N VAL A 193 12.55 10.84 12.96
CA VAL A 193 11.83 9.70 13.53
C VAL A 193 11.49 9.99 15.00
N PRO A 194 10.23 9.80 15.45
CA PRO A 194 9.88 9.98 16.85
C PRO A 194 10.69 9.03 17.75
N LYS A 195 11.23 9.52 18.88
CA LYS A 195 12.17 8.76 19.74
C LYS A 195 11.65 7.43 20.31
N ASN A 196 10.33 7.24 20.34
CA ASN A 196 9.68 5.99 20.77
C ASN A 196 9.52 4.96 19.63
N TYR A 197 9.87 5.34 18.40
CA TYR A 197 9.88 4.47 17.23
C TYR A 197 11.30 4.28 16.71
N LYS A 198 11.56 3.13 16.09
CA LYS A 198 12.74 2.90 15.27
C LYS A 198 12.29 2.75 13.81
N LEU A 199 12.92 3.47 12.89
CA LEU A 199 12.69 3.26 11.46
C LEU A 199 13.64 2.16 10.99
N VAL A 200 13.09 1.08 10.45
CA VAL A 200 13.85 -0.09 9.96
C VAL A 200 13.57 -0.29 8.48
N ALA A 201 14.55 -0.79 7.74
CA ALA A 201 14.38 -1.20 6.35
C ALA A 201 14.26 -2.73 6.31
N ALA A 202 13.06 -3.24 6.00
CA ALA A 202 12.79 -4.68 5.95
C ALA A 202 12.81 -5.16 4.48
N PRO A 203 13.71 -6.09 4.09
CA PRO A 203 13.73 -6.64 2.75
C PRO A 203 12.46 -7.43 2.44
N LEU A 204 12.04 -7.45 1.18
CA LEU A 204 10.80 -8.12 0.79
C LEU A 204 10.75 -9.61 1.16
N PHE A 205 11.89 -10.31 1.17
CA PHE A 205 11.93 -11.74 1.54
C PHE A 205 11.65 -11.99 3.02
N GLU A 206 11.91 -11.01 3.91
CA GLU A 206 11.59 -11.12 5.35
C GLU A 206 10.10 -10.92 5.60
N LEU A 207 9.45 -10.10 4.75
CA LEU A 207 8.02 -9.81 4.83
C LEU A 207 7.16 -10.92 4.21
N TYR A 208 7.64 -11.53 3.12
CA TYR A 208 6.86 -12.48 2.32
C TYR A 208 6.37 -13.66 3.16
N ASP A 209 5.05 -13.86 3.18
CA ASP A 209 4.38 -14.95 3.89
C ASP A 209 4.64 -14.99 5.42
N ASN A 210 5.08 -13.86 5.99
CA ASN A 210 5.38 -13.72 7.42
C ASN A 210 4.30 -12.91 8.15
N SER A 211 3.05 -13.35 8.06
CA SER A 211 1.93 -12.66 8.70
C SER A 211 1.97 -12.74 10.24
N GLN A 212 2.70 -13.71 10.80
CA GLN A 212 2.90 -13.84 12.24
C GLN A 212 3.75 -12.69 12.80
N GLY A 213 4.82 -12.31 12.10
CA GLY A 213 5.69 -11.20 12.50
C GLY A 213 5.18 -9.82 12.10
N TYR A 214 4.62 -9.70 10.89
CA TYR A 214 4.31 -8.40 10.28
C TYR A 214 2.81 -8.11 10.10
N GLY A 215 1.95 -9.06 10.45
CA GLY A 215 0.52 -8.97 10.17
C GLY A 215 0.19 -9.15 8.68
N PRO A 216 -1.10 -9.30 8.34
CA PRO A 216 -1.53 -9.70 6.99
C PRO A 216 -1.27 -8.62 5.92
N ILE A 217 -1.23 -7.34 6.31
CA ILE A 217 -1.05 -6.23 5.37
C ILE A 217 0.40 -6.14 4.91
N ILE A 218 1.33 -5.97 5.85
CA ILE A 218 2.76 -5.77 5.55
C ILE A 218 3.34 -7.05 4.90
N SER A 219 2.96 -8.24 5.38
CA SER A 219 3.44 -9.51 4.81
C SER A 219 2.97 -9.78 3.38
N SER A 220 1.96 -9.04 2.91
CA SER A 220 1.46 -9.12 1.52
C SER A 220 2.09 -8.08 0.58
N LEU A 221 2.92 -7.16 1.10
CA LEU A 221 3.57 -6.13 0.28
C LEU A 221 4.46 -6.71 -0.83
N PRO A 222 5.22 -7.80 -0.65
CA PRO A 222 5.99 -8.37 -1.75
C PRO A 222 5.12 -8.73 -2.96
N GLN A 223 3.92 -9.27 -2.74
CA GLN A 223 2.96 -9.60 -3.80
C GLN A 223 2.43 -8.33 -4.48
N THR A 224 2.00 -7.32 -3.72
CA THR A 224 1.42 -6.10 -4.29
C THR A 224 2.46 -5.21 -4.98
N LEU A 225 3.72 -5.30 -4.55
CA LEU A 225 4.85 -4.57 -5.14
C LEU A 225 5.43 -5.26 -6.38
N SER A 226 5.13 -6.55 -6.61
CA SER A 226 5.69 -7.33 -7.73
C SER A 226 5.35 -6.78 -9.13
N ARG A 227 4.32 -5.93 -9.24
CA ARG A 227 3.92 -5.29 -10.51
C ARG A 227 4.80 -4.10 -10.91
N PHE A 228 5.61 -3.56 -10.00
CA PHE A 228 6.44 -2.39 -10.28
C PHE A 228 7.77 -2.80 -10.90
N ASN A 229 8.21 -2.03 -11.88
CA ASN A 229 9.54 -2.14 -12.45
C ASN A 229 10.51 -1.27 -11.65
N PHE A 230 11.24 -1.87 -10.71
CA PHE A 230 12.20 -1.13 -9.88
C PHE A 230 13.49 -0.82 -10.63
N ILE A 231 13.89 0.45 -10.60
CA ILE A 231 15.21 0.90 -11.07
C ILE A 231 16.07 1.15 -9.84
N TYR A 232 17.12 0.36 -9.69
CA TYR A 232 18.08 0.48 -8.60
C TYR A 232 19.16 1.49 -9.02
N LEU A 233 19.02 2.72 -8.53
CA LEU A 233 19.93 3.84 -8.82
C LEU A 233 21.07 3.94 -7.80
#